data_AF-A0A7J7C1F2-F1
#
_entry.id   AF-A0A7J7C1F2-F1
#
_cell.length_a   1.000
_cell.length_b   1.000
_cell.length_c   1.000
_cell.angle_alpha   90.00
_cell.angle_beta   90.00
_cell.angle_gamma   90.00
#
_symmetry.space_group_name_H-M   'P 1'
#
loop_
_entity.id
_entity.type
_entity.pdbx_description
1 polymer ?
#
loop_
_entity_poly.entity_id
_entity_poly.type
_entity_poly.pdbx_seq_one_letter_code
_entity_poly.pdbx_strand_id
1 'polypeptide(L)'
;MCHWTLDPVDRDATLANKALHRTPPDCRVLIEIACIRSPEDLLTVKRAYCSLYNHSLEEDVASRTTGDIRKGLMCDPTNEYLTALHTVIECIQDPKKHYVKERQWS
;
A
#
# COMPACT_ATOMS: atom_id res chain seq x y z
N MET A 1 -8.58 -8.99 -19.54
CA MET A 1 -7.41 -8.10 -19.71
C MET A 1 -6.17 -8.80 -19.21
N CYS A 2 -5.18 -9.02 -20.08
CA CYS A 2 -3.92 -9.64 -19.73
C CYS A 2 -3.08 -8.65 -18.93
N HIS A 3 -2.70 -9.03 -17.72
CA HIS A 3 -2.00 -8.16 -16.77
C HIS A 3 -0.60 -7.73 -17.24
N TRP A 4 -0.03 -8.48 -18.17
CA TRP A 4 1.33 -8.35 -18.68
C TRP A 4 1.53 -7.25 -19.72
N THR A 5 0.46 -6.62 -20.22
CA THR A 5 0.53 -5.52 -21.20
C THR A 5 0.41 -4.13 -20.56
N LEU A 6 0.15 -4.07 -19.25
CA LEU A 6 0.04 -2.81 -18.52
C LEU A 6 1.43 -2.32 -18.13
N ASP A 7 1.60 -1.00 -18.08
CA ASP A 7 2.77 -0.41 -17.45
C ASP A 7 2.89 -0.92 -16.01
N PRO A 8 4.12 -1.14 -15.50
CA PRO A 8 4.33 -1.72 -14.17
C PRO A 8 3.63 -0.97 -13.03
N VAL A 9 3.33 0.31 -13.20
CA VAL A 9 2.63 1.16 -12.22
C VAL A 9 1.11 1.01 -12.28
N ASP A 10 0.53 0.96 -13.48
CA ASP A 10 -0.91 0.72 -13.68
C ASP A 10 -1.29 -0.69 -13.28
N ARG A 11 -0.37 -1.62 -13.52
CA ARG A 11 -0.44 -3.00 -13.09
C ARG A 11 -0.60 -3.09 -11.57
N ASP A 12 0.31 -2.48 -10.83
CA ASP A 12 0.30 -2.49 -9.36
C ASP A 12 -0.92 -1.75 -8.80
N ALA A 13 -1.28 -0.60 -9.38
CA ALA A 13 -2.49 0.14 -9.01
C ALA A 13 -3.75 -0.73 -9.17
N THR A 14 -3.82 -1.48 -10.28
CA THR A 14 -4.93 -2.41 -10.54
C THR A 14 -4.94 -3.58 -9.55
N LEU A 15 -3.78 -4.12 -9.19
CA LEU A 15 -3.68 -5.19 -8.18
C LEU A 15 -4.10 -4.70 -6.80
N ALA A 16 -3.60 -3.53 -6.38
CA ALA A 16 -3.95 -2.91 -5.11
C ALA A 16 -5.46 -2.68 -5.01
N ASN A 17 -6.09 -2.13 -6.06
CA ASN A 17 -7.53 -1.91 -6.08
C ASN A 17 -8.31 -3.21 -5.94
N LYS A 18 -7.92 -4.25 -6.70
CA LYS A 18 -8.57 -5.58 -6.60
C LYS A 18 -8.41 -6.21 -5.23
N ALA A 19 -7.22 -6.13 -4.65
CA ALA A 19 -6.95 -6.64 -3.30
C ALA A 19 -7.80 -5.91 -2.25
N LEU A 20 -7.93 -4.59 -2.40
CA LEU A 20 -8.78 -3.73 -1.58
C LEU A 20 -10.26 -3.86 -1.89
N HIS A 21 -10.73 -4.60 -2.88
CA HIS A 21 -12.17 -4.80 -3.08
C HIS A 21 -12.62 -6.23 -2.77
N ARG A 22 -11.70 -7.10 -2.32
CA ARG A 22 -12.04 -8.42 -1.78
C ARG A 22 -12.54 -8.33 -0.35
N THR A 23 -13.42 -9.25 0.03
CA THR A 23 -13.94 -9.39 1.40
C THR A 23 -13.62 -10.81 1.90
N PRO A 24 -12.66 -10.97 2.83
CA PRO A 24 -11.81 -9.94 3.42
C PRO A 24 -10.76 -9.37 2.43
N PRO A 25 -10.18 -8.18 2.70
CA PRO A 25 -9.08 -7.62 1.90
C PRO A 25 -7.92 -8.60 1.73
N ASP A 26 -7.33 -8.65 0.54
CA ASP A 26 -6.13 -9.46 0.28
C ASP A 26 -4.85 -8.66 0.56
N CYS A 27 -4.56 -8.52 1.84
CA CYS A 27 -3.45 -7.69 2.32
C CYS A 27 -2.05 -8.20 1.90
N ARG A 28 -1.92 -9.45 1.44
CA ARG A 28 -0.64 -9.98 0.95
C ARG A 28 -0.15 -9.23 -0.29
N VAL A 29 -1.08 -8.89 -1.19
CA VAL A 29 -0.77 -8.12 -2.40
C VAL A 29 -0.23 -6.72 -2.05
N LEU A 30 -0.79 -6.08 -1.03
CA LEU A 30 -0.31 -4.77 -0.56
C LEU A 30 1.12 -4.86 -0.02
N ILE A 31 1.43 -5.92 0.74
CA ILE A 31 2.77 -6.19 1.25
C ILE A 31 3.75 -6.41 0.10
N GLU A 32 3.41 -7.26 -0.88
CA GLU A 32 4.29 -7.54 -2.02
C GLU A 32 4.60 -6.27 -2.84
N ILE A 33 3.59 -5.45 -3.13
CA ILE A 33 3.77 -4.18 -3.85
C ILE A 33 4.72 -3.26 -3.07
N ALA A 34 4.49 -3.09 -1.76
CA ALA A 34 5.30 -2.21 -0.92
C ALA A 34 6.74 -2.72 -0.71
N CYS A 35 6.96 -4.04 -0.67
CA CYS A 35 8.29 -4.62 -0.49
C CYS A 35 9.12 -4.63 -1.78
N ILE A 36 8.49 -4.68 -2.95
CA ILE A 36 9.19 -4.80 -4.24
C ILE A 36 9.46 -3.42 -4.87
N ARG A 37 8.66 -2.40 -4.54
CA ARG A 37 8.77 -1.07 -5.14
C ARG A 37 9.62 -0.13 -4.30
N SER A 38 10.43 0.68 -4.97
CA SER A 38 11.10 1.80 -4.31
C SER A 38 10.06 2.83 -3.84
N PRO A 39 10.41 3.70 -2.88
CA PRO A 39 9.53 4.78 -2.46
C PRO A 39 9.05 5.68 -3.63
N GLU A 40 9.91 5.95 -4.61
CA GLU A 40 9.62 6.75 -5.80
C GLU A 40 8.65 6.03 -6.74
N ASP A 41 8.85 4.73 -6.93
CA ASP A 41 7.93 3.89 -7.71
C ASP A 41 6.56 3.82 -7.04
N LEU A 42 6.52 3.67 -5.71
CA LEU A 42 5.28 3.64 -4.94
C LEU A 42 4.50 4.96 -5.06
N LEU A 43 5.19 6.10 -5.10
CA LEU A 43 4.57 7.40 -5.39
C LEU A 43 3.95 7.42 -6.79
N THR A 44 4.60 6.81 -7.77
CA THR A 44 4.06 6.71 -9.14
C THR A 44 2.86 5.78 -9.20
N VAL A 45 2.88 4.65 -8.47
CA VAL A 45 1.73 3.75 -8.32
C VAL A 45 0.53 4.47 -7.71
N LYS A 46 0.73 5.29 -6.67
CA LYS A 46 -0.34 6.09 -6.06
C LYS A 46 -0.97 7.07 -7.05
N ARG A 47 -0.14 7.73 -7.86
CA ARG A 47 -0.63 8.65 -8.92
C ARG A 47 -1.43 7.90 -9.98
N ALA A 48 -0.93 6.74 -10.42
CA ALA A 48 -1.63 5.88 -11.36
C ALA A 48 -2.98 5.40 -10.78
N TYR A 49 -3.00 4.96 -9.52
CA TYR A 49 -4.22 4.57 -8.82
C TYR A 49 -5.26 5.70 -8.78
N CYS A 50 -4.84 6.89 -8.38
CA CYS A 50 -5.70 8.07 -8.35
C CYS A 50 -6.24 8.42 -9.76
N SER A 51 -5.40 8.32 -10.79
CA SER A 51 -5.83 8.54 -12.18
C SER A 51 -6.85 7.50 -12.66
N LEU A 52 -6.66 6.22 -12.33
CA LEU A 52 -7.50 5.11 -12.78
C LEU A 52 -8.83 5.01 -12.05
N TYR A 53 -8.83 5.31 -10.74
CA TYR A 53 -9.99 5.07 -9.86
C TYR A 53 -10.59 6.35 -9.27
N ASN A 54 -9.96 7.51 -9.48
CA ASN A 54 -10.40 8.80 -8.94
C ASN A 54 -10.51 8.82 -7.40
N HIS A 55 -9.71 7.96 -6.75
CA HIS A 55 -9.68 7.72 -5.30
C HIS A 55 -8.21 7.65 -4.83
N SER A 56 -7.94 7.98 -3.56
CA SER A 56 -6.60 7.82 -2.98
C SER A 56 -6.36 6.38 -2.54
N LEU A 57 -5.23 5.81 -2.96
CA LEU A 57 -4.79 4.50 -2.50
C LEU A 57 -4.62 4.50 -0.97
N GLU A 58 -4.10 5.58 -0.41
CA GLU A 58 -3.88 5.74 1.03
C GLU A 58 -5.18 5.69 1.84
N GLU A 59 -6.23 6.38 1.36
CA GLU A 59 -7.55 6.41 1.98
C GLU A 59 -8.25 5.03 1.91
N ASP A 60 -8.16 4.37 0.75
CA ASP A 60 -8.74 3.03 0.57
C ASP A 60 -8.01 1.99 1.44
N VAL A 61 -6.68 2.06 1.55
CA VAL A 61 -5.92 1.20 2.46
C VAL A 61 -6.31 1.46 3.92
N ALA A 62 -6.42 2.73 4.33
CA ALA A 62 -6.80 3.10 5.70
C ALA A 62 -8.17 2.56 6.10
N SER A 63 -9.17 2.79 5.25
CA SER A 63 -10.55 2.44 5.53
C SER A 63 -10.77 0.93 5.62
N ARG A 64 -10.00 0.14 4.87
CA ARG A 64 -10.22 -1.30 4.73
C ARG A 64 -9.38 -2.20 5.62
N THR A 65 -8.28 -1.70 6.17
CA THR A 65 -7.30 -2.56 6.84
C THR A 65 -6.97 -2.15 8.29
N THR A 66 -7.01 -0.86 8.61
CA THR A 66 -6.52 -0.35 9.91
C THR A 66 -7.28 -0.91 11.11
N GLY A 67 -8.60 -1.08 11.02
CA GLY A 67 -9.41 -1.60 12.12
C GLY A 67 -9.09 -3.06 12.48
N ASP A 68 -9.01 -3.91 11.47
CA ASP A 68 -8.78 -5.36 11.62
C ASP A 68 -7.35 -5.66 12.10
N ILE A 69 -6.38 -4.91 11.61
CA ILE A 69 -4.97 -5.08 12.00
C ILE A 69 -4.76 -4.64 13.44
N ARG A 70 -5.31 -3.48 13.83
CA ARG A 70 -5.22 -3.02 15.22
C ARG A 70 -5.82 -4.04 16.17
N LYS A 71 -6.99 -4.59 15.83
CA LYS A 71 -7.64 -5.64 16.64
C LYS A 71 -6.79 -6.93 16.69
N GLY A 72 -6.20 -7.32 15.55
CA GLY A 72 -5.32 -8.48 15.46
C GLY A 72 -4.06 -8.34 16.32
N LEU A 73 -3.36 -7.20 16.22
CA LEU A 73 -2.15 -6.92 17.00
C LEU A 73 -2.41 -6.81 18.50
N MET A 74 -3.60 -6.37 18.91
CA MET A 74 -3.99 -6.38 20.33
C MET A 74 -4.21 -7.81 20.86
N CYS A 75 -4.66 -8.74 20.00
CA CYS A 75 -4.87 -10.14 20.36
C CYS A 75 -3.56 -10.94 20.33
N ASP A 76 -2.70 -10.67 19.35
CA ASP A 76 -1.39 -11.29 19.16
C ASP A 76 -0.38 -10.25 18.69
N PRO A 77 0.34 -9.60 19.63
CA PRO A 77 1.32 -8.57 19.30
C PRO A 77 2.60 -9.13 18.68
N THR A 78 2.78 -10.45 18.69
CA THR A 78 3.96 -11.12 18.12
C THR A 78 3.75 -11.59 16.68
N ASN A 79 2.56 -11.37 16.13
CA ASN A 79 2.23 -11.78 14.78
C ASN A 79 3.06 -10.99 13.74
N GLU A 80 4.04 -11.67 13.15
CA GLU A 80 4.96 -11.11 12.16
C GLU A 80 4.22 -10.59 10.91
N TYR A 81 3.14 -11.27 10.50
CA TYR A 81 2.35 -10.87 9.34
C TYR A 81 1.59 -9.57 9.60
N LEU A 82 0.94 -9.45 10.76
CA LEU A 82 0.23 -8.23 11.14
C LEU A 82 1.20 -7.06 11.37
N THR A 83 2.39 -7.35 11.89
CA THR A 83 3.45 -6.34 12.05
C THR A 83 3.93 -5.82 10.69
N ALA A 84 4.28 -6.72 9.77
CA ALA A 84 4.70 -6.36 8.42
C ALA A 84 3.61 -5.56 7.69
N LEU A 85 2.35 -6.00 7.82
CA LEU A 85 1.22 -5.32 7.22
C LEU A 85 1.00 -3.92 7.81
N HIS A 86 1.12 -3.76 9.13
CA HIS A 86 1.05 -2.45 9.79
C HIS A 86 2.14 -1.50 9.26
N THR A 87 3.38 -1.97 9.17
CA THR A 87 4.49 -1.18 8.60
C THR A 87 4.22 -0.77 7.15
N VAL A 88 3.73 -1.70 6.32
CA VAL A 88 3.39 -1.43 4.92
C VAL A 88 2.30 -0.36 4.82
N ILE A 89 1.28 -0.41 5.66
CA ILE A 89 0.21 0.59 5.69
C ILE A 89 0.76 1.95 6.10
N GLU A 90 1.64 2.02 7.10
CA GLU A 90 2.30 3.26 7.49
C GLU A 90 3.15 3.83 6.34
N CYS A 91 3.90 2.98 5.62
CA CYS A 91 4.67 3.41 4.44
C CYS A 91 3.77 3.92 3.30
N ILE A 92 2.62 3.29 3.08
CA ILE A 92 1.64 3.73 2.08
C ILE A 92 0.96 5.03 2.55
N GLN A 93 0.60 5.19 3.82
CA GLN A 93 -0.15 6.36 4.30
C GLN A 93 0.73 7.60 4.52
N ASP A 94 1.93 7.44 5.06
CA ASP A 94 2.83 8.57 5.37
C ASP A 94 4.26 8.33 4.84
N PRO A 95 4.48 8.60 3.53
CA PRO A 95 5.84 8.64 2.99
C PRO A 95 6.71 9.73 3.62
N LYS A 96 6.14 10.86 4.07
CA LYS A 96 6.90 12.08 4.42
C LYS A 96 7.79 11.87 5.63
N LYS A 97 7.47 10.95 6.53
CA LYS A 97 8.35 10.55 7.65
C LYS A 97 9.69 9.94 7.20
N HIS A 98 9.80 9.44 5.97
CA HIS A 98 11.05 8.96 5.37
C HIS A 98 11.73 9.96 4.42
N TYR A 99 11.00 10.91 3.83
CA TYR A 99 11.56 11.89 2.87
C TYR A 99 12.23 13.13 3.51
N VAL A 100 12.13 13.35 4.82
CA VAL A 100 12.71 14.57 5.46
C VAL A 100 14.25 14.56 5.51
N LYS A 101 14.95 13.45 5.23
CA LYS A 101 16.42 13.45 5.21
C LYS A 101 17.03 13.89 3.87
N GLU A 102 16.30 13.87 2.76
CA GLU A 102 16.87 14.17 1.43
C GLU A 102 16.67 15.60 0.94
N ARG A 103 16.14 16.49 1.78
CA ARG A 103 16.04 17.94 1.49
C ARG A 103 16.97 18.81 2.34
N GLN A 104 18.07 18.26 2.86
CA GLN A 104 19.13 19.02 3.55
C GLN A 104 20.47 19.07 2.80
N TRP A 105 20.51 18.75 1.50
CA TRP A 105 21.65 19.12 0.63
C TRP A 105 21.23 20.12 -0.46
N SER A 106 20.82 21.31 -0.04
CA SER A 106 20.88 22.51 -0.88
C SER A 106 21.42 23.65 -0.06
#